data_AF-A0A7X7AAZ4-F1
#
_entry.id   AF-A0A7X7AAZ4-F1
#
_cell.length_a   1.000
_cell.length_b   1.000
_cell.length_c   1.000
_cell.angle_alpha   90.00
_cell.angle_beta   90.00
_cell.angle_gamma   90.00
#
_symmetry.space_group_name_H-M   'P 1'
#
loop_
_entity.id
_entity.type
_entity.pdbx_description
1 polymer ?
#
loop_
_entity_poly.entity_id
_entity_poly.type
_entity_poly.pdbx_seq_one_letter_code
_entity_poly.pdbx_strand_id
1 'polypeptide(L)'
;MNMSAEDKIIKFIDKDNITKEESLELLEEFYWTDWDILNKKYPDYIEKIFVYLRKDNFSNGEIALIIKLYNNPHGAYVDEFSDIILDLYQKDKTKFIKALNMEKEEITNLVYLFRNHDVVIDEDEELLSIIQSAELTEEEKDTGNQFVKMYERVCNT
;
A
#
# COMPACT_ATOMS: atom_id res chain seq x y z
N MET A 1 -24.22 -0.82 -22.10
CA MET A 1 -23.24 0.24 -21.74
C MET A 1 -22.27 -0.40 -20.78
N ASN A 2 -20.96 -0.23 -20.99
CA ASN A 2 -19.98 -0.62 -19.99
C ASN A 2 -20.07 0.38 -18.82
N MET A 3 -20.04 -0.15 -17.60
CA MET A 3 -20.02 0.63 -16.36
C MET A 3 -18.67 1.36 -16.25
N SER A 4 -18.64 2.61 -15.77
CA SER A 4 -17.37 3.32 -15.56
C SER A 4 -16.58 2.72 -14.39
N ALA A 5 -15.29 3.04 -14.28
CA ALA A 5 -14.45 2.62 -13.15
C ALA A 5 -15.02 3.13 -11.81
N GLU A 6 -15.45 4.41 -11.77
CA GLU A 6 -16.09 4.98 -10.59
C GLU A 6 -17.35 4.21 -10.20
N ASP A 7 -18.25 3.94 -11.16
CA ASP A 7 -19.49 3.21 -10.89
C ASP A 7 -19.23 1.79 -10.37
N LYS A 8 -18.16 1.12 -10.85
CA LYS A 8 -17.72 -0.18 -10.34
C LYS A 8 -17.24 -0.10 -8.90
N ILE A 9 -16.41 0.88 -8.57
CA ILE A 9 -15.93 1.10 -7.21
C ILE A 9 -17.10 1.22 -6.23
N ILE A 10 -18.08 2.06 -6.56
CA ILE A 10 -19.25 2.28 -5.70
C ILE A 10 -20.02 0.97 -5.49
N LYS A 11 -20.22 0.21 -6.56
CA LYS A 11 -20.89 -1.09 -6.49
C LYS A 11 -20.18 -2.07 -5.56
N PHE A 12 -18.84 -2.09 -5.54
CA PHE A 12 -18.08 -2.96 -4.64
C PHE A 12 -18.09 -2.44 -3.20
N ILE A 13 -17.95 -1.14 -2.99
CA ILE A 13 -17.91 -0.53 -1.65
C ILE A 13 -19.23 -0.72 -0.89
N ASP A 14 -20.37 -0.68 -1.57
CA ASP A 14 -21.68 -0.91 -0.94
C ASP A 14 -22.03 -2.39 -0.73
N LYS A 15 -21.17 -3.34 -1.14
CA LYS A 15 -21.42 -4.75 -0.85
C LYS A 15 -21.16 -5.06 0.63
N ASP A 16 -22.14 -5.68 1.28
CA ASP A 16 -22.01 -6.18 2.65
C ASP A 16 -20.88 -7.21 2.80
N ASN A 17 -20.67 -8.05 1.78
CA ASN A 17 -19.64 -9.07 1.74
C ASN A 17 -18.96 -9.08 0.38
N ILE A 18 -17.67 -8.80 0.39
CA ILE A 18 -16.80 -8.72 -0.77
C ILE A 18 -15.87 -9.94 -0.71
N THR A 19 -15.77 -10.70 -1.81
CA THR A 19 -14.83 -11.83 -1.86
C THR A 19 -13.40 -11.34 -1.99
N LYS A 20 -12.42 -12.22 -1.76
CA LYS A 20 -11.02 -11.86 -1.92
C LYS A 20 -10.69 -11.42 -3.36
N GLU A 21 -11.25 -12.09 -4.36
CA GLU A 21 -11.07 -11.74 -5.77
C GLU A 21 -11.68 -10.38 -6.08
N GLU A 22 -12.87 -10.10 -5.55
CA GLU A 22 -13.53 -8.80 -5.71
C GLU A 22 -12.76 -7.68 -4.99
N SER A 23 -12.11 -7.98 -3.88
CA SER A 23 -11.21 -7.04 -3.18
C SER A 23 -10.01 -6.67 -4.00
N LEU A 24 -9.35 -7.66 -4.61
CA LEU A 24 -8.23 -7.40 -5.51
C LEU A 24 -8.68 -6.58 -6.73
N GLU A 25 -9.83 -6.89 -7.32
CA GLU A 25 -10.40 -6.12 -8.43
C GLU A 25 -10.69 -4.67 -8.00
N LEU A 26 -11.29 -4.48 -6.82
CA LEU A 26 -11.58 -3.15 -6.29
C LEU A 26 -10.30 -2.32 -6.08
N LEU A 27 -9.25 -2.90 -5.49
CA LEU A 27 -7.98 -2.22 -5.24
C LEU A 27 -7.24 -1.88 -6.54
N GLU A 28 -7.32 -2.73 -7.56
CA GLU A 28 -6.81 -2.40 -8.91
C GLU A 28 -7.60 -1.24 -9.53
N GLU A 29 -8.93 -1.23 -9.41
CA GLU A 29 -9.75 -0.12 -9.92
C GLU A 29 -9.42 1.19 -9.18
N PHE A 30 -9.12 1.17 -7.88
CA PHE A 30 -8.63 2.35 -7.15
C PHE A 30 -7.34 2.94 -7.74
N TYR A 31 -6.40 2.09 -8.16
CA TYR A 31 -5.14 2.55 -8.73
C TYR A 31 -5.36 3.30 -10.06
N TRP A 32 -6.26 2.83 -10.92
CA TRP A 32 -6.49 3.42 -12.25
C TRP A 32 -7.56 4.51 -12.29
N THR A 33 -8.31 4.71 -11.21
CA THR A 33 -9.43 5.65 -11.20
C THR A 33 -8.96 7.09 -11.13
N ASP A 34 -9.63 7.95 -11.89
CA ASP A 34 -9.52 9.39 -11.73
C ASP A 34 -10.26 9.81 -10.46
N TRP A 35 -9.48 10.00 -9.39
CA TRP A 35 -9.96 10.33 -8.05
C TRP A 35 -10.67 11.68 -7.97
N ASP A 36 -10.35 12.64 -8.86
CA ASP A 36 -11.05 13.92 -8.93
C ASP A 36 -12.45 13.72 -9.53
N ILE A 37 -12.57 12.89 -10.56
CA ILE A 37 -13.88 12.52 -11.13
C ILE A 37 -14.69 11.72 -10.12
N LEU A 38 -14.07 10.76 -9.43
CA LEU A 38 -14.72 9.96 -8.39
C LEU A 38 -15.26 10.87 -7.28
N ASN A 39 -14.45 11.78 -6.75
CA ASN A 39 -14.86 12.72 -5.70
C ASN A 39 -15.97 13.66 -6.19
N LYS A 40 -15.89 14.14 -7.43
CA LYS A 40 -16.94 15.00 -8.01
C LYS A 40 -18.29 14.27 -8.17
N LYS A 41 -18.27 13.01 -8.56
CA LYS A 41 -19.48 12.20 -8.77
C LYS A 41 -20.05 11.62 -7.47
N TYR A 42 -19.17 11.17 -6.58
CA TYR A 42 -19.46 10.39 -5.39
C TYR A 42 -18.68 10.91 -4.16
N PRO A 43 -18.84 12.18 -3.77
CA PRO A 43 -18.04 12.78 -2.70
C PRO A 43 -18.19 12.03 -1.36
N ASP A 44 -19.40 11.58 -1.05
CA ASP A 44 -19.72 10.87 0.20
C ASP A 44 -19.06 9.47 0.28
N TYR A 45 -18.52 8.96 -0.83
CA TYR A 45 -17.88 7.64 -0.88
C TYR A 45 -16.37 7.69 -0.67
N ILE A 46 -15.74 8.86 -0.79
CA ILE A 46 -14.30 9.00 -0.56
C ILE A 46 -13.93 8.54 0.85
N GLU A 47 -14.68 9.01 1.86
CA GLU A 47 -14.45 8.59 3.24
C GLU A 47 -14.69 7.09 3.44
N LYS A 48 -15.74 6.52 2.82
CA LYS A 48 -16.00 5.08 2.89
C LYS A 48 -14.84 4.26 2.30
N ILE A 49 -14.23 4.75 1.22
CA ILE A 49 -13.08 4.10 0.60
C ILE A 49 -11.87 4.13 1.54
N PHE A 50 -11.59 5.25 2.19
CA PHE A 50 -10.49 5.31 3.15
C PHE A 50 -10.75 4.45 4.41
N VAL A 51 -11.99 4.38 4.90
CA VAL A 51 -12.37 3.43 5.95
C VAL A 51 -12.16 1.99 5.49
N TYR A 52 -12.48 1.68 4.24
CA TYR A 52 -12.21 0.36 3.65
C TYR A 52 -10.71 0.05 3.64
N LEU A 53 -9.87 0.98 3.18
CA LEU A 53 -8.42 0.80 3.06
C LEU A 53 -7.69 0.70 4.41
N ARG A 54 -8.34 1.05 5.52
CA ARG A 54 -7.79 0.93 6.89
C ARG A 54 -8.20 -0.35 7.62
N LYS A 55 -8.81 -1.31 6.93
CA LYS A 55 -9.12 -2.63 7.51
C LYS A 55 -7.83 -3.43 7.79
N ASP A 56 -7.83 -4.20 8.87
CA ASP A 56 -6.62 -4.91 9.34
C ASP A 56 -6.42 -6.31 8.73
N ASN A 57 -7.37 -6.79 7.93
CA ASN A 57 -7.43 -8.19 7.50
C ASN A 57 -7.05 -8.43 6.03
N PHE A 58 -6.45 -7.45 5.36
CA PHE A 58 -5.97 -7.60 3.98
C PHE A 58 -4.91 -8.69 3.86
N SER A 59 -4.91 -9.46 2.77
CA SER A 59 -3.84 -10.39 2.42
C SER A 59 -2.63 -9.66 1.84
N ASN A 60 -1.50 -10.36 1.67
CA ASN A 60 -0.28 -9.77 1.09
C ASN A 60 -0.53 -9.16 -0.30
N GLY A 61 -1.35 -9.83 -1.13
CA GLY A 61 -1.70 -9.31 -2.47
C GLY A 61 -2.57 -8.05 -2.41
N GLU A 62 -3.46 -7.94 -1.42
CA GLU A 62 -4.23 -6.71 -1.22
C GLU A 62 -3.35 -5.58 -0.71
N ILE A 63 -2.44 -5.85 0.24
CA ILE A 63 -1.46 -4.86 0.72
C ILE A 63 -0.54 -4.40 -0.42
N ALA A 64 -0.13 -5.31 -1.31
CA ALA A 64 0.68 -4.98 -2.49
C ALA A 64 -0.03 -3.94 -3.38
N LEU A 65 -1.33 -4.13 -3.64
CA LEU A 65 -2.12 -3.16 -4.41
C LEU A 65 -2.32 -1.84 -3.66
N ILE A 66 -2.48 -1.88 -2.33
CA ILE A 66 -2.55 -0.67 -1.50
C ILE A 66 -1.24 0.12 -1.58
N ILE A 67 -0.09 -0.55 -1.52
CA ILE A 67 1.24 0.08 -1.65
C ILE A 67 1.35 0.89 -2.96
N LYS A 68 0.85 0.33 -4.08
CA LYS A 68 0.87 1.02 -5.39
C LYS A 68 0.07 2.32 -5.40
N LEU A 69 -0.94 2.48 -4.54
CA LEU A 69 -1.77 3.69 -4.50
C LEU A 69 -0.96 4.95 -4.19
N TYR A 70 0.18 4.84 -3.51
CA TYR A 70 1.09 5.97 -3.31
C TYR A 70 1.55 6.60 -4.64
N ASN A 71 1.71 5.78 -5.69
CA ASN A 71 2.09 6.22 -7.03
C ASN A 71 0.92 6.14 -8.02
N ASN A 72 -0.32 6.34 -7.54
CA ASN A 72 -1.47 6.36 -8.42
C ASN A 72 -1.27 7.39 -9.55
N PRO A 73 -1.68 7.11 -10.81
CA PRO A 73 -1.36 7.93 -11.97
C PRO A 73 -1.90 9.37 -11.90
N HIS A 74 -2.89 9.62 -11.05
CA HIS A 74 -3.51 10.92 -10.88
C HIS A 74 -2.85 11.78 -9.79
N GLY A 75 -2.01 11.19 -8.93
CA GLY A 75 -1.35 11.89 -7.82
C GLY A 75 -2.31 12.48 -6.79
N ALA A 76 -3.56 12.01 -6.75
CA ALA A 76 -4.55 12.44 -5.79
C ALA A 76 -4.42 11.67 -4.48
N TYR A 77 -4.78 12.31 -3.36
CA TYR A 77 -4.83 11.71 -2.02
C TYR A 77 -3.53 11.00 -1.57
N VAL A 78 -2.37 11.49 -2.05
CA VAL A 78 -1.07 10.91 -1.75
C VAL A 78 -0.79 10.90 -0.25
N ASP A 79 -1.19 11.94 0.47
CA ASP A 79 -1.01 12.03 1.93
C ASP A 79 -1.86 10.97 2.66
N GLU A 80 -3.11 10.77 2.27
CA GLU A 80 -3.97 9.74 2.86
C GLU A 80 -3.46 8.32 2.58
N PHE A 81 -2.97 8.05 1.36
CA PHE A 81 -2.35 6.77 1.04
C PHE A 81 -1.04 6.56 1.79
N SER A 82 -0.26 7.62 1.97
CA SER A 82 0.96 7.61 2.78
C SER A 82 0.66 7.11 4.19
N ASP A 83 -0.31 7.73 4.87
CA ASP A 83 -0.72 7.34 6.22
C ASP A 83 -1.15 5.87 6.31
N ILE A 84 -1.94 5.40 5.34
CA ILE A 84 -2.41 4.01 5.28
C ILE A 84 -1.24 3.04 5.12
N ILE A 85 -0.31 3.33 4.22
CA ILE A 85 0.84 2.47 3.93
C ILE A 85 1.80 2.40 5.12
N LEU A 86 2.03 3.53 5.78
CA LEU A 86 2.86 3.58 6.99
C LEU A 86 2.23 2.77 8.13
N ASP A 87 0.92 2.89 8.34
CA ASP A 87 0.20 2.10 9.34
C ASP A 87 0.26 0.59 9.04
N LEU A 88 0.13 0.19 7.77
CA LEU A 88 0.30 -1.21 7.35
C LEU A 88 1.69 -1.77 7.71
N TYR A 89 2.75 -1.00 7.50
CA TYR A 89 4.10 -1.38 7.89
C TYR A 89 4.27 -1.49 9.41
N GLN A 90 3.78 -0.49 10.15
CA GLN A 90 3.89 -0.45 11.61
C GLN A 90 3.13 -1.60 12.29
N LYS A 91 1.97 -1.99 11.74
CA LYS A 91 1.15 -3.07 12.27
C LYS A 91 1.78 -4.45 12.06
N ASP A 92 2.29 -4.73 10.86
CA ASP A 92 2.87 -6.03 10.53
C ASP A 92 3.96 -5.90 9.45
N LYS A 93 5.18 -5.64 9.91
CA LYS A 93 6.38 -5.51 9.07
C LYS A 93 6.61 -6.74 8.19
N THR A 94 6.43 -7.95 8.73
CA THR A 94 6.63 -9.18 7.97
C THR A 94 5.69 -9.23 6.78
N LYS A 95 4.40 -8.98 7.03
CA LYS A 95 3.37 -9.00 5.98
C LYS A 95 3.57 -7.88 4.96
N PHE A 96 4.00 -6.71 5.42
CA PHE A 96 4.38 -5.61 4.54
C PHE A 96 5.54 -5.99 3.63
N ILE A 97 6.63 -6.59 4.14
CA ILE A 97 7.77 -7.01 3.32
C ILE A 97 7.36 -8.08 2.30
N LYS A 98 6.47 -9.02 2.67
CA LYS A 98 5.91 -10.00 1.72
C LYS A 98 5.15 -9.32 0.58
N ALA A 99 4.36 -8.29 0.91
CA ALA A 99 3.62 -7.51 -0.09
C ALA A 99 4.56 -6.67 -0.96
N LEU A 100 5.56 -6.01 -0.37
CA LEU A 100 6.59 -5.26 -1.08
C LEU A 100 7.39 -6.14 -2.05
N ASN A 101 7.63 -7.40 -1.69
CA ASN A 101 8.28 -8.37 -2.58
C ASN A 101 7.47 -8.64 -3.86
N MET A 102 6.14 -8.46 -3.84
CA MET A 102 5.29 -8.55 -5.03
C MET A 102 5.39 -7.30 -5.91
N GLU A 103 5.75 -6.15 -5.33
CA GLU A 103 5.77 -4.83 -5.98
C GLU A 103 7.13 -4.15 -5.80
N LYS A 104 8.22 -4.84 -6.16
CA LYS A 104 9.61 -4.37 -5.93
C LYS A 104 9.92 -3.05 -6.63
N GLU A 105 9.17 -2.70 -7.67
CA GLU A 105 9.31 -1.44 -8.39
C GLU A 105 8.96 -0.23 -7.49
N GLU A 106 8.12 -0.44 -6.47
CA GLU A 106 7.68 0.61 -5.55
C GLU A 106 8.69 0.93 -4.44
N ILE A 107 9.73 0.11 -4.27
CA ILE A 107 10.75 0.26 -3.20
C ILE A 107 11.29 1.69 -3.15
N THR A 108 11.65 2.26 -4.30
CA THR A 108 12.27 3.59 -4.34
C THR A 108 11.32 4.66 -3.81
N ASN A 109 10.07 4.64 -4.24
CA ASN A 109 9.07 5.62 -3.83
C ASN A 109 8.73 5.48 -2.35
N LEU A 110 8.60 4.24 -1.86
CA LEU A 110 8.33 3.96 -0.46
C LEU A 110 9.50 4.34 0.45
N VAL A 111 10.75 4.20 0.01
CA VAL A 111 11.91 4.67 0.77
C VAL A 111 11.82 6.17 1.04
N TYR A 112 11.47 6.98 0.04
CA TYR A 112 11.28 8.42 0.23
C TYR A 112 10.11 8.73 1.16
N LEU A 113 9.00 8.00 1.02
CA LEU A 113 7.86 8.11 1.94
C LEU A 113 8.30 7.88 3.39
N PHE A 114 9.03 6.78 3.64
CA PHE A 114 9.46 6.41 4.98
C PHE A 114 10.47 7.40 5.55
N ARG A 115 11.39 7.91 4.72
CA ARG A 115 12.35 8.94 5.14
C ARG A 115 11.63 10.20 5.57
N ASN A 116 10.65 10.65 4.80
CA ASN A 116 9.93 11.89 5.08
C ASN A 116 9.09 11.82 6.38
N HIS A 117 8.87 10.62 6.91
CA HIS A 117 8.11 10.36 8.13
C HIS A 117 8.96 9.75 9.25
N ASP A 118 10.29 9.71 9.11
CA ASP A 118 11.24 9.19 10.11
C ASP A 118 10.83 7.80 10.67
N VAL A 119 10.39 6.91 9.79
CA VAL A 119 9.73 5.64 10.18
C VAL A 119 10.72 4.62 10.76
N VAL A 120 11.92 4.54 10.19
CA VAL A 120 12.97 3.62 10.64
C VAL A 120 13.93 4.42 11.53
N ILE A 121 13.97 4.06 12.81
CA ILE A 121 14.75 4.76 13.84
C ILE A 121 16.19 4.21 13.94
N ASP A 122 16.34 2.89 13.85
CA ASP A 122 17.62 2.18 13.86
C ASP A 122 17.65 1.21 12.68
N GLU A 123 18.43 1.53 11.65
CA GLU A 123 18.48 0.76 10.41
C GLU A 123 19.08 -0.63 10.61
N ASP A 124 20.04 -0.78 11.54
CA ASP A 124 20.69 -2.06 11.83
C ASP A 124 19.71 -2.99 12.55
N GLU A 125 18.98 -2.48 13.55
CA GLU A 125 17.93 -3.24 14.24
C GLU A 125 16.81 -3.63 13.26
N GLU A 126 16.38 -2.70 12.41
CA GLU A 126 15.35 -2.95 11.40
C GLU A 126 15.77 -4.07 10.45
N LEU A 127 16.98 -3.98 9.89
CA LEU A 127 17.52 -4.97 8.97
C LEU A 127 17.68 -6.34 9.65
N LEU A 128 18.17 -6.38 10.89
CA LEU A 128 18.29 -7.62 11.66
C LEU A 128 16.93 -8.29 11.87
N SER A 129 15.89 -7.51 12.18
CA SER A 129 14.53 -8.04 12.37
C SER A 129 13.99 -8.73 11.11
N ILE A 130 14.30 -8.18 9.93
CA ILE A 130 13.91 -8.74 8.63
C ILE A 130 14.70 -10.01 8.34
N ILE A 131 16.04 -9.97 8.42
CA ILE A 131 16.90 -11.10 8.03
C ILE A 131 16.70 -12.31 8.95
N GLN A 132 16.43 -12.07 10.23
CA GLN A 132 16.20 -13.14 11.22
C GLN A 132 14.77 -13.67 11.22
N SER A 133 13.83 -13.06 10.48
CA SER A 133 12.45 -13.54 10.43
C SER A 133 12.38 -14.95 9.84
N ALA A 134 11.80 -15.87 10.60
CA ALA A 134 11.50 -17.23 10.15
C ALA A 134 10.27 -17.29 9.23
N GLU A 135 9.49 -16.20 9.16
CA GLU A 135 8.28 -16.11 8.36
C GLU A 135 8.53 -15.61 6.93
N LEU A 136 9.72 -15.05 6.67
CA LEU A 136 10.15 -14.57 5.36
C LEU A 136 11.00 -15.62 4.66
N THR A 137 10.75 -15.80 3.36
CA THR A 137 11.66 -16.51 2.45
C THR A 137 12.92 -15.69 2.21
N GLU A 138 13.98 -16.34 1.70
CA GLU A 138 15.23 -15.62 1.39
C GLU A 138 15.02 -14.50 0.35
N GLU A 139 14.12 -14.69 -0.62
CA GLU A 139 13.79 -13.64 -1.60
C GLU A 139 13.10 -12.44 -0.94
N GLU A 140 12.17 -12.69 -0.02
CA GLU A 140 11.48 -11.62 0.71
C GLU A 140 12.44 -10.89 1.66
N LYS A 141 13.39 -11.60 2.28
CA LYS A 141 14.48 -10.98 3.05
C LYS A 141 15.38 -10.13 2.19
N ASP A 142 15.73 -10.58 0.99
CA ASP A 142 16.52 -9.81 0.04
C ASP A 142 15.82 -8.50 -0.34
N THR A 143 14.51 -8.55 -0.58
CA THR A 143 13.68 -7.36 -0.80
C THR A 143 13.71 -6.41 0.39
N GLY A 144 13.49 -6.93 1.62
CA GLY A 144 13.55 -6.10 2.82
C GLY A 144 14.94 -5.50 3.07
N ASN A 145 16.01 -6.26 2.81
CA ASN A 145 17.39 -5.76 2.86
C ASN A 145 17.65 -4.68 1.80
N GLN A 146 17.12 -4.83 0.59
CA GLN A 146 17.20 -3.78 -0.44
C GLN A 146 16.49 -2.50 0.02
N PHE A 147 15.28 -2.64 0.59
CA PHE A 147 14.50 -1.52 1.11
C PHE A 147 15.25 -0.76 2.21
N VAL A 148 15.71 -1.44 3.27
CA VAL A 148 16.42 -0.80 4.39
C VAL A 148 17.74 -0.18 3.96
N LYS A 149 18.54 -0.86 3.13
CA LYS A 149 19.81 -0.28 2.63
C LYS A 149 19.59 0.93 1.73
N MET A 150 18.49 0.96 0.99
CA MET A 150 18.16 2.13 0.19
C MET A 150 17.70 3.28 1.09
N TYR A 151 16.92 3.00 2.13
CA TYR A 151 16.56 3.97 3.17
C TYR A 151 17.80 4.58 3.82
N GLU A 152 18.72 3.75 4.34
CA GLU A 152 19.99 4.19 4.94
C GLU A 152 20.77 5.14 4.00
N ARG A 153 20.86 4.80 2.71
CA ARG A 153 21.54 5.66 1.72
C ARG A 153 20.86 7.01 1.57
N VAL A 154 19.53 7.03 1.43
CA VAL A 154 18.79 8.28 1.20
C VAL A 154 18.77 9.17 2.47
N CYS A 155 18.79 8.58 3.67
CA CYS A 155 18.90 9.33 4.93
C CYS A 155 20.29 9.93 5.15
N ASN A 156 21.35 9.28 4.64
CA ASN A 156 22.73 9.75 4.74
C ASN A 156 23.19 10.66 3.56
N THR A 157 22.26 11.07 2.69
CA THR A 157 22.52 12.00 1.56
C THR A 157 21.80 13.33 1.74
#